data_AF-A0A7J3U7U5-F1
#
_entry.id   AF-A0A7J3U7U5-F1
#
_cell.length_a   1.000
_cell.length_b   1.000
_cell.length_c   1.000
_cell.angle_alpha   90.00
_cell.angle_beta   90.00
_cell.angle_gamma   90.00
#
_symmetry.space_group_name_H-M   'P 1'
#
loop_
_entity.id
_entity.type
_entity.pdbx_description
1 polymer ?
#
loop_
_entity_poly.entity_id
_entity_poly.type
_entity_poly.pdbx_seq_one_letter_code
_entity_poly.pdbx_strand_id
1 'polypeptide(L)'
;LRKAVSLKDFAEQIQGFDGKVGLVFGREDYGLYNSEIAVCDVLVNVPTSEGYPSLNLSHAVTVVLYELFTHGVKPRDVKGMGVVEKENLNRVLCEVLDLIGYPAHKREKAEIMLRRLVGRAMPSIWEYHTLMGVIGEVIRRLKRF
;
A
#
# COMPACT_ATOMS: atom_id res chain seq x y z
N LEU A 1 -10.99 10.21 -1.34
CA LEU A 1 -10.51 9.83 -2.69
C LEU A 1 -9.38 8.82 -2.53
N ARG A 2 -9.53 7.61 -3.07
CA ARG A 2 -8.48 6.59 -3.06
C ARG A 2 -7.46 7.00 -4.12
N LYS A 3 -6.29 7.48 -3.69
CA LYS A 3 -5.24 7.93 -4.62
C LYS A 3 -4.57 6.70 -5.23
N ALA A 4 -4.91 6.40 -6.48
CA ALA A 4 -4.20 5.42 -7.29
C ALA A 4 -2.84 5.99 -7.72
N VAL A 5 -1.85 5.13 -7.87
CA VAL A 5 -0.55 5.45 -8.48
C VAL A 5 -0.60 5.11 -9.96
N SER A 6 0.26 5.73 -10.76
CA SER A 6 0.39 5.34 -12.17
C SER A 6 1.02 3.96 -12.27
N LEU A 7 0.75 3.25 -13.37
CA LEU A 7 1.38 1.96 -13.65
C LEU A 7 2.91 2.05 -13.69
N LYS A 8 3.44 3.16 -14.22
CA LYS A 8 4.88 3.43 -14.26
C LYS A 8 5.48 3.60 -12.85
N ASP A 9 4.88 4.45 -12.02
CA ASP A 9 5.36 4.66 -10.64
C ASP A 9 5.32 3.35 -9.85
N PHE A 10 4.28 2.53 -10.07
CA PHE A 10 4.18 1.21 -9.45
C PHE A 10 5.30 0.27 -9.91
N ALA A 11 5.59 0.22 -11.20
CA ALA A 11 6.67 -0.60 -11.74
C ALA A 11 8.04 -0.21 -11.14
N GLU A 12 8.33 1.09 -11.07
CA GLU A 12 9.54 1.63 -10.43
C GLU A 12 9.61 1.28 -8.93
N GLN A 13 8.48 1.36 -8.22
CA GLN A 13 8.40 1.03 -6.79
C GLN A 13 8.72 -0.45 -6.51
N ILE A 14 8.21 -1.37 -7.33
CA ILE A 14 8.35 -2.81 -7.09
C ILE A 14 9.65 -3.42 -7.63
N GLN A 15 10.37 -2.75 -8.54
CA GLN A 15 11.66 -3.23 -9.07
C GLN A 15 12.60 -3.71 -7.97
N GLY A 16 12.64 -2.97 -6.86
CA GLY A 16 13.50 -3.25 -5.71
C GLY A 16 12.80 -3.90 -4.51
N PHE A 17 11.62 -4.47 -4.68
CA PHE A 17 10.91 -5.12 -3.57
C PHE A 17 11.44 -6.54 -3.34
N ASP A 18 11.99 -6.79 -2.15
CA ASP A 18 12.56 -8.09 -1.75
C ASP A 18 11.47 -9.06 -1.26
N GLY A 19 10.39 -9.20 -2.02
CA GLY A 19 9.22 -9.98 -1.62
C GLY A 19 8.33 -10.35 -2.80
N LYS A 20 7.30 -11.17 -2.52
CA LYS A 20 6.30 -11.54 -3.54
C LYS A 20 5.30 -10.42 -3.72
N VAL A 21 5.08 -10.01 -4.97
CA VAL A 21 4.02 -9.06 -5.35
C VAL A 21 2.82 -9.84 -5.87
N GLY A 22 1.65 -9.61 -5.27
CA GLY A 22 0.37 -10.13 -5.77
C GLY A 22 -0.34 -9.07 -6.61
N LEU A 23 -0.67 -9.40 -7.85
CA LEU A 23 -1.50 -8.55 -8.71
C LEU A 23 -2.95 -9.05 -8.64
N VAL A 24 -3.88 -8.15 -8.34
CA VAL A 24 -5.31 -8.46 -8.25
C VAL A 24 -6.04 -7.64 -9.31
N PHE A 25 -6.71 -8.34 -10.23
CA PHE A 25 -7.51 -7.72 -11.28
C PHE A 25 -9.00 -7.91 -10.97
N GLY A 26 -9.79 -6.87 -11.26
CA GLY A 26 -11.23 -6.89 -11.06
C GLY A 26 -11.97 -7.70 -12.12
N ARG A 27 -13.25 -7.94 -11.87
CA ARG A 27 -14.18 -8.53 -12.84
C ARG A 27 -14.39 -7.56 -14.00
N GLU A 28 -14.68 -8.09 -15.18
CA GLU A 28 -14.85 -7.28 -16.40
C GLU A 28 -15.99 -6.26 -16.27
N ASP A 29 -17.14 -6.68 -15.72
CA ASP A 29 -18.33 -5.83 -15.68
C ASP A 29 -18.35 -4.85 -14.49
N TYR A 30 -17.77 -5.25 -13.34
CA TYR A 30 -17.95 -4.53 -12.06
C TYR A 30 -16.64 -4.21 -11.32
N GLY A 31 -15.50 -4.64 -11.85
CA GLY A 31 -14.19 -4.43 -11.22
C GLY A 31 -14.02 -5.15 -9.88
N LEU A 32 -13.28 -4.50 -8.97
CA LEU A 32 -13.04 -4.97 -7.60
C LEU A 32 -14.06 -4.35 -6.63
N TYR A 33 -14.56 -5.15 -5.71
CA TYR A 33 -15.39 -4.68 -4.61
C TYR A 33 -14.59 -3.81 -3.63
N ASN A 34 -15.30 -2.97 -2.89
CA ASN A 34 -14.69 -2.12 -1.88
C ASN A 34 -13.93 -2.91 -0.80
N SER A 35 -14.42 -4.10 -0.43
CA SER A 35 -13.78 -5.02 0.49
C SER A 35 -12.47 -5.59 -0.06
N GLU A 36 -12.43 -5.91 -1.35
CA GLU A 36 -11.22 -6.40 -2.04
C GLU A 36 -10.18 -5.28 -2.15
N ILE A 37 -10.61 -4.08 -2.54
CA ILE A 37 -9.75 -2.89 -2.57
C ILE A 37 -9.22 -2.56 -1.17
N ALA A 38 -9.97 -2.82 -0.10
CA ALA A 38 -9.56 -2.54 1.28
C ALA A 38 -8.36 -3.36 1.74
N VAL A 39 -8.16 -4.56 1.18
CA VAL A 39 -7.01 -5.42 1.51
C VAL A 39 -5.80 -5.21 0.59
N CYS A 40 -5.96 -4.48 -0.51
CA CYS A 40 -4.86 -4.09 -1.38
C CYS A 40 -4.04 -2.92 -0.80
N ASP A 41 -2.72 -3.05 -0.86
CA ASP A 41 -1.78 -2.02 -0.43
C ASP A 41 -1.73 -0.82 -1.38
N VAL A 42 -1.72 -1.12 -2.68
CA VAL A 42 -1.55 -0.17 -3.76
C VAL A 42 -2.70 -0.33 -4.73
N LEU A 43 -3.22 0.80 -5.21
CA LEU A 43 -4.15 0.84 -6.33
C LEU A 43 -3.41 1.43 -7.52
N VAL A 44 -3.44 0.71 -8.64
CA VAL A 44 -2.75 1.09 -9.87
C VAL A 44 -3.79 1.50 -10.90
N ASN A 45 -3.54 2.61 -11.58
CA ASN A 45 -4.38 3.07 -12.67
C ASN A 45 -3.63 2.96 -14.01
N VAL A 46 -4.26 2.29 -14.98
CA VAL A 46 -3.83 2.31 -16.38
C VAL A 46 -4.52 3.50 -17.06
N PRO A 47 -3.79 4.46 -17.63
CA PRO A 47 -4.40 5.58 -18.35
C PRO A 47 -5.27 5.10 -19.52
N THR A 48 -6.50 5.58 -19.57
CA THR A 48 -7.49 5.26 -20.61
C THR A 48 -8.14 6.56 -21.12
N SER A 49 -8.91 6.47 -22.20
CA SER A 49 -9.66 7.62 -22.73
C SER A 49 -10.70 8.10 -21.72
N GLU A 50 -10.86 9.43 -21.57
CA GLU A 50 -11.91 9.99 -20.69
C GLU A 50 -13.32 9.59 -21.14
N GLY A 51 -13.55 9.43 -22.44
CA GLY A 51 -14.85 9.01 -23.00
C GLY A 51 -15.12 7.51 -22.88
N TYR A 52 -14.09 6.70 -22.60
CA TYR A 52 -14.20 5.26 -22.41
C TYR A 52 -13.13 4.79 -21.41
N PRO A 53 -13.37 4.98 -20.10
CA PRO A 53 -12.33 4.81 -19.08
C PRO A 53 -12.09 3.33 -18.69
N SER A 54 -12.73 2.37 -19.36
CA SER A 54 -12.60 0.95 -19.08
C SER A 54 -11.71 0.24 -20.12
N LEU A 55 -11.00 -0.78 -19.66
CA LEU A 55 -10.30 -1.73 -20.52
C LEU A 55 -10.92 -3.11 -20.33
N ASN A 56 -10.94 -3.88 -21.41
CA ASN A 56 -11.13 -5.32 -21.31
C ASN A 56 -10.06 -5.90 -20.38
N LEU A 57 -10.45 -6.90 -19.58
CA LEU A 57 -9.59 -7.50 -18.57
C LEU A 57 -8.28 -8.04 -19.16
N SER A 58 -8.32 -8.72 -20.31
CA SER A 58 -7.11 -9.25 -20.95
C SER A 58 -6.15 -8.14 -21.38
N HIS A 59 -6.67 -7.03 -21.92
CA HIS A 59 -5.85 -5.87 -22.29
C HIS A 59 -5.22 -5.21 -21.07
N ALA A 60 -5.98 -5.03 -19.98
CA ALA A 60 -5.45 -4.50 -18.73
C ALA A 60 -4.31 -5.37 -18.19
N VAL A 61 -4.49 -6.71 -18.19
CA VAL A 61 -3.45 -7.66 -17.79
C VAL A 61 -2.22 -7.55 -18.70
N THR A 62 -2.40 -7.53 -20.03
CA THR A 62 -1.30 -7.41 -20.99
C THR A 62 -0.48 -6.13 -20.77
N VAL A 63 -1.14 -4.98 -20.62
CA VAL A 63 -0.47 -3.69 -20.41
C VAL A 63 0.32 -3.70 -19.10
N VAL A 64 -0.27 -4.19 -18.02
CA VAL A 64 0.42 -4.28 -16.71
C VAL A 64 1.64 -5.19 -16.81
N LEU A 65 1.49 -6.40 -17.34
CA LEU A 65 2.61 -7.34 -17.45
C LEU A 65 3.71 -6.84 -18.38
N TYR A 66 3.34 -6.16 -19.47
CA TYR A 66 4.30 -5.54 -20.38
C TYR A 66 5.12 -4.45 -19.68
N GLU A 67 4.48 -3.54 -18.94
CA GLU A 67 5.20 -2.48 -18.20
C GLU A 67 6.16 -3.09 -17.17
N LEU A 68 5.71 -4.11 -16.43
CA LEU A 68 6.57 -4.78 -15.45
C LEU A 68 7.76 -5.47 -16.12
N PHE A 69 7.55 -6.06 -17.30
CA PHE A 69 8.61 -6.68 -18.08
C PHE A 69 9.63 -5.66 -18.60
N THR A 70 9.19 -4.51 -19.14
CA THR A 70 10.08 -3.48 -19.69
C THR A 70 10.92 -2.80 -18.60
N HIS A 71 10.39 -2.68 -17.39
CA HIS A 71 11.12 -2.17 -16.24
C HIS A 71 12.16 -3.20 -15.72
N GLY A 72 11.96 -4.50 -15.95
CA GLY A 72 12.90 -5.54 -15.55
C GLY A 72 13.01 -5.72 -14.03
N VAL A 73 13.73 -6.76 -13.60
CA VAL A 73 14.02 -7.01 -12.18
C VAL A 73 15.41 -6.46 -11.87
N LYS A 74 15.46 -5.27 -11.28
CA LYS A 74 16.72 -4.69 -10.77
C LYS A 74 16.71 -4.79 -9.25
N PRO A 75 17.58 -5.61 -8.63
CA PRO A 75 17.64 -5.67 -7.17
C PRO A 75 17.90 -4.27 -6.61
N ARG A 76 17.18 -3.91 -5.56
CA ARG A 76 17.45 -2.68 -4.80
C ARG A 76 18.71 -2.88 -3.98
N ASP A 77 19.54 -1.86 -3.91
CA ASP A 77 20.66 -1.83 -2.96
C ASP A 77 20.18 -1.71 -1.50
N VAL A 78 18.94 -1.22 -1.29
CA VAL A 78 18.35 -0.97 0.04
C VAL A 78 17.27 -1.98 0.34
N LYS A 79 17.46 -2.75 1.42
CA LYS A 79 16.47 -3.72 1.89
C LYS A 79 15.19 -3.02 2.39
N GLY A 80 14.08 -3.33 1.72
CA GLY A 80 12.74 -2.91 2.14
C GLY A 80 12.30 -3.58 3.44
N MET A 81 11.31 -2.99 4.09
CA MET A 81 10.59 -3.58 5.22
C MET A 81 9.86 -4.86 4.78
N GLY A 82 9.99 -5.93 5.57
CA GLY A 82 9.31 -7.21 5.33
C GLY A 82 7.86 -7.21 5.81
N VAL A 83 7.17 -8.32 5.57
CA VAL A 83 5.75 -8.51 5.94
C VAL A 83 5.55 -8.40 7.46
N VAL A 84 6.48 -8.95 8.24
CA VAL A 84 6.41 -8.96 9.71
C VAL A 84 6.56 -7.54 10.27
N GLU A 85 7.55 -6.80 9.78
CA GLU A 85 7.80 -5.42 10.18
C GLU A 85 6.62 -4.52 9.79
N LYS A 86 6.03 -4.73 8.61
CA LYS A 86 4.85 -4.00 8.15
C LYS A 86 3.65 -4.25 9.07
N GLU A 87 3.40 -5.50 9.44
CA GLU A 87 2.30 -5.83 10.35
C GLU A 87 2.52 -5.22 11.73
N ASN A 88 3.76 -5.24 12.23
CA ASN A 88 4.12 -4.58 13.48
C ASN A 88 3.88 -3.07 13.44
N LEU A 89 4.30 -2.40 12.36
CA LEU A 89 4.07 -0.96 12.19
C LEU A 89 2.57 -0.64 12.13
N ASN A 90 1.79 -1.41 11.37
CA ASN A 90 0.34 -1.25 11.31
C ASN A 90 -0.31 -1.42 12.69
N ARG A 91 0.08 -2.45 13.44
CA ARG A 91 -0.42 -2.70 14.80
C ARG A 91 -0.13 -1.53 15.73
N VAL A 92 1.09 -1.01 15.72
CA VAL A 92 1.50 0.11 16.58
C VAL A 92 0.75 1.40 16.19
N LEU A 93 0.50 1.63 14.91
CA LEU A 93 -0.35 2.76 14.46
C LEU A 93 -1.79 2.61 14.95
N CYS A 94 -2.36 1.40 14.95
CA CYS A 94 -3.68 1.15 15.53
C CYS A 94 -3.69 1.40 17.04
N GLU A 95 -2.65 0.98 17.77
CA GLU A 95 -2.50 1.25 19.21
C GLU A 95 -2.44 2.77 19.50
N VAL A 96 -1.82 3.56 18.64
CA VAL A 96 -1.86 5.03 18.78
C VAL A 96 -3.30 5.55 18.64
N LEU A 97 -4.08 5.05 17.67
CA LEU A 97 -5.49 5.44 17.52
C LEU A 97 -6.32 5.09 18.77
N ASP A 98 -6.04 3.96 19.42
CA ASP A 98 -6.62 3.59 20.71
C ASP A 98 -6.28 4.61 21.80
N LEU A 99 -4.99 4.86 22.00
CA LEU A 99 -4.49 5.68 23.11
C LEU A 99 -4.91 7.15 23.01
N ILE A 100 -5.06 7.69 21.79
CA ILE A 100 -5.54 9.06 21.60
C ILE A 100 -7.07 9.17 21.65
N GLY A 101 -7.80 8.07 21.84
CA GLY A 101 -9.26 8.05 21.86
C GLY A 101 -9.89 8.41 20.51
N TYR A 102 -9.32 7.91 19.40
CA TYR A 102 -9.80 8.27 18.06
C TYR A 102 -11.27 7.84 17.86
N PRO A 103 -12.15 8.70 17.29
CA PRO A 103 -13.59 8.40 17.22
C PRO A 103 -13.92 7.10 16.48
N ALA A 104 -14.70 6.21 17.11
CA ALA A 104 -15.02 4.88 16.58
C ALA A 104 -15.59 4.90 15.15
N HIS A 105 -16.50 5.83 14.87
CA HIS A 105 -17.13 5.98 13.54
C HIS A 105 -16.16 6.43 12.42
N LYS A 106 -14.96 6.92 12.77
CA LYS A 106 -13.91 7.31 11.80
C LYS A 106 -12.75 6.32 11.75
N ARG A 107 -12.65 5.44 12.74
CA ARG A 107 -11.50 4.56 12.98
C ARG A 107 -11.21 3.64 11.81
N GLU A 108 -12.22 2.89 11.34
CA GLU A 108 -12.04 1.93 10.25
C GLU A 108 -11.43 2.59 8.99
N LYS A 109 -11.93 3.77 8.62
CA LYS A 109 -11.42 4.52 7.47
C LYS A 109 -9.98 5.01 7.70
N ALA A 110 -9.64 5.41 8.92
CA ALA A 110 -8.29 5.83 9.27
C ALA A 110 -7.31 4.66 9.22
N GLU A 111 -7.66 3.49 9.77
CA GLU A 111 -6.83 2.28 9.73
C GLU A 111 -6.55 1.82 8.29
N ILE A 112 -7.59 1.77 7.44
CA ILE A 112 -7.43 1.43 6.02
C ILE A 112 -6.50 2.44 5.32
N MET A 113 -6.64 3.73 5.63
CA MET A 113 -5.82 4.78 5.04
C MET A 113 -4.35 4.67 5.49
N LEU A 114 -4.10 4.46 6.79
CA LEU A 114 -2.76 4.27 7.35
C LEU A 114 -2.08 3.02 6.77
N ARG A 115 -2.82 1.90 6.69
CA ARG A 115 -2.31 0.66 6.08
C ARG A 115 -1.86 0.88 4.64
N ARG A 116 -2.68 1.57 3.83
CA ARG A 116 -2.33 1.92 2.44
C ARG A 116 -1.18 2.93 2.36
N LEU A 117 -1.07 3.83 3.32
CA LEU A 117 0.06 4.77 3.38
C LEU A 117 1.37 4.01 3.59
N VAL A 118 1.41 3.11 4.58
CA VAL A 118 2.57 2.25 4.85
C VAL A 118 2.88 1.35 3.64
N GLY A 119 1.85 0.73 3.05
CA GLY A 119 1.99 -0.15 1.89
C GLY A 119 2.60 0.54 0.67
N ARG A 120 2.16 1.76 0.35
CA ARG A 120 2.67 2.54 -0.80
C ARG A 120 4.01 3.21 -0.53
N ALA A 121 4.30 3.57 0.72
CA ALA A 121 5.58 4.18 1.08
C ALA A 121 6.75 3.19 0.91
N MET A 122 6.48 1.89 1.06
CA MET A 122 7.47 0.81 1.01
C MET A 122 8.77 1.17 1.77
N PRO A 123 8.69 1.49 3.08
CA PRO A 123 9.84 2.02 3.79
C PRO A 123 10.96 0.99 3.86
N SER A 124 12.20 1.48 3.89
CA SER A 124 13.38 0.69 4.20
C SER A 124 13.35 0.16 5.63
N ILE A 125 14.17 -0.85 5.92
CA ILE A 125 14.32 -1.37 7.29
C ILE A 125 14.82 -0.28 8.27
N TRP A 126 15.63 0.66 7.80
CA TRP A 126 16.11 1.78 8.62
C TRP A 126 14.98 2.77 8.96
N GLU A 127 14.16 3.13 7.97
CA GLU A 127 12.98 3.98 8.20
C GLU A 127 11.97 3.30 9.13
N TYR A 128 11.76 1.98 8.99
CA TYR A 128 10.96 1.19 9.92
C TYR A 128 11.44 1.36 11.37
N HIS A 129 12.73 1.15 11.64
CA HIS A 129 13.26 1.25 13.00
C HIS A 129 13.13 2.66 13.58
N THR A 130 13.37 3.70 12.77
CA THR A 130 13.18 5.09 13.18
C THR A 130 11.71 5.36 13.52
N LEU A 131 10.78 4.94 12.66
CA LEU A 131 9.33 5.09 12.90
C LEU A 131 8.89 4.38 14.18
N MET A 132 9.33 3.13 14.37
CA MET A 132 9.02 2.36 15.57
C MET A 132 9.58 3.00 16.84
N GLY A 133 10.79 3.57 16.79
CA GLY A 133 11.37 4.30 17.91
C GLY A 133 10.57 5.55 18.29
N VAL A 134 10.20 6.37 17.29
CA VAL A 134 9.40 7.58 17.51
C VAL A 134 8.01 7.25 18.03
N ILE A 135 7.30 6.33 17.38
CA ILE A 135 5.93 5.98 17.80
C ILE A 135 5.93 5.26 19.16
N GLY A 136 6.93 4.42 19.43
CA GLY A 136 7.11 3.79 20.73
C GLY A 136 7.32 4.79 21.86
N GLU A 137 8.05 5.88 21.63
CA GLU A 137 8.17 6.99 22.58
C GLU A 137 6.82 7.68 22.83
N VAL A 138 6.06 7.95 21.78
CA VAL A 138 4.72 8.54 21.87
C VAL A 138 3.80 7.66 22.71
N ILE A 139 3.75 6.36 22.43
CA ILE A 139 2.94 5.39 23.18
C ILE A 139 3.34 5.37 24.65
N ARG A 140 4.64 5.36 24.95
CA ARG A 140 5.13 5.34 26.34
C ARG A 140 4.73 6.60 27.11
N ARG A 141 4.72 7.75 26.45
CA ARG A 141 4.24 9.01 27.05
C ARG A 141 2.74 9.00 27.27
N LEU A 142 1.96 8.55 26.29
CA LEU A 142 0.49 8.46 26.40
C LEU A 142 0.06 7.53 27.53
N LYS A 143 0.74 6.40 27.73
CA LYS A 143 0.44 5.44 28.83
C LYS A 143 0.87 5.91 30.23
N ARG A 144 1.63 7.00 30.34
CA ARG A 144 2.04 7.56 31.64
C ARG A 144 1.02 8.55 32.20
N PHE A 145 0.09 9.01 31.37
CA PHE A 145 -1.07 9.80 31.77
C PHE A 145 -2.27 8.87 31.99
#